data_AF-A0A958Z7C5-F1
#
_entry.id   AF-A0A958Z7C5-F1
#
_cell.length_a   1.000
_cell.length_b   1.000
_cell.length_c   1.000
_cell.angle_alpha   90.00
_cell.angle_beta   90.00
_cell.angle_gamma   90.00
#
_symmetry.space_group_name_H-M   'P 1'
#
loop_
_entity.id
_entity.type
_entity.pdbx_description
1 polymer ?
#
loop_
_entity_poly.entity_id
_entity_poly.type
_entity_poly.pdbx_seq_one_letter_code
_entity_poly.pdbx_strand_id
1 'polypeptide(L)'
;MDWPTVITASYLAAVGQPLCDPADLDDLPAVVLCHDTADDPVFVFANRAARDLWETPLVGMPSRLTAPVDQRAERAAALSSSGVVRGYSGVR
;
A
#
# COMPACT_ATOMS: atom_id res chain seq x y z
N MET A 1 7.20 -15.69 -0.31
CA MET A 1 5.75 -15.39 -0.28
C MET A 1 5.39 -14.78 -1.61
N ASP A 2 4.26 -15.15 -2.19
CA ASP A 2 3.79 -14.59 -3.46
C ASP A 2 2.88 -13.38 -3.20
N TRP A 3 3.47 -12.18 -3.20
CA TRP A 3 2.76 -10.95 -2.85
C TRP A 3 1.57 -10.65 -3.75
N PRO A 4 1.66 -10.79 -5.09
CA PRO A 4 0.51 -10.57 -5.96
C PRO A 4 -0.74 -11.37 -5.60
N THR A 5 -0.59 -12.66 -5.32
CA THR A 5 -1.73 -13.51 -4.91
C THR A 5 -2.30 -13.06 -3.57
N VAL A 6 -1.45 -12.74 -2.58
CA VAL A 6 -1.90 -12.32 -1.25
C VAL A 6 -2.63 -10.98 -1.30
N ILE A 7 -2.09 -10.00 -2.03
CA ILE A 7 -2.65 -8.65 -2.12
C ILE A 7 -3.99 -8.66 -2.84
N THR A 8 -4.08 -9.33 -3.98
CA THR A 8 -5.34 -9.41 -4.76
C THR A 8 -6.43 -10.18 -4.00
N ALA A 9 -6.09 -11.28 -3.32
CA ALA A 9 -7.03 -12.01 -2.46
C ALA A 9 -7.49 -11.19 -1.25
N SER A 10 -6.58 -10.46 -0.60
CA SER A 10 -6.90 -9.56 0.51
C SER A 10 -7.85 -8.45 0.09
N TYR A 11 -7.59 -7.82 -1.08
CA TYR A 11 -8.47 -6.80 -1.64
C TYR A 11 -9.87 -7.36 -1.93
N LEU A 12 -9.96 -8.55 -2.56
CA LEU A 12 -11.24 -9.18 -2.84
C LEU A 12 -12.03 -9.44 -1.54
N ALA A 13 -11.39 -9.93 -0.50
CA ALA A 13 -12.03 -10.20 0.79
C ALA A 13 -12.52 -8.91 1.47
N ALA A 14 -11.73 -7.83 1.43
CA ALA A 14 -12.06 -6.58 2.12
C ALA A 14 -13.05 -5.70 1.35
N VAL A 15 -12.98 -5.70 0.01
CA VAL A 15 -13.74 -4.78 -0.86
C VAL A 15 -14.91 -5.47 -1.57
N GLY A 16 -14.88 -6.80 -1.70
CA GLY A 16 -15.93 -7.58 -2.35
C GLY A 16 -15.88 -7.58 -3.89
N GLN A 17 -14.83 -7.00 -4.48
CA GLN A 17 -14.58 -6.98 -5.92
C GLN A 17 -13.10 -7.26 -6.20
N PRO A 18 -12.76 -7.88 -7.35
CA PRO A 18 -11.36 -8.13 -7.69
C PRO A 18 -10.63 -6.81 -7.96
N LEU A 19 -9.35 -6.75 -7.57
CA LEU A 19 -8.45 -5.64 -7.95
C LEU A 19 -7.97 -5.81 -9.39
N CYS A 20 -7.36 -6.96 -9.67
CA CYS A 20 -6.87 -7.42 -10.97
C CYS A 20 -6.52 -8.91 -10.86
N ASP A 21 -6.12 -9.55 -11.95
CA ASP A 21 -5.46 -10.86 -11.88
C ASP A 21 -4.08 -10.73 -11.20
N PRO A 22 -3.63 -11.71 -10.38
CA PRO A 22 -2.34 -11.64 -9.72
C PRO A 22 -1.15 -11.44 -10.67
N ALA A 23 -1.22 -12.03 -11.87
CA ALA A 23 -0.18 -11.91 -12.89
C ALA A 23 -0.01 -10.46 -13.40
N ASP A 24 -1.05 -9.65 -13.27
CA ASP A 24 -1.08 -8.28 -13.79
C ASP A 24 -0.76 -7.23 -12.71
N LEU A 25 -0.63 -7.61 -11.43
CA LEU A 25 -0.51 -6.65 -10.33
C LEU A 25 0.72 -5.74 -10.46
N ASP A 26 1.85 -6.28 -10.95
CA ASP A 26 3.05 -5.46 -11.12
C ASP A 26 2.86 -4.38 -12.18
N ASP A 27 2.06 -4.67 -13.20
CA ASP A 27 1.85 -3.84 -14.40
C ASP A 27 0.57 -3.00 -14.31
N LEU A 28 -0.17 -3.12 -13.21
CA LEU A 28 -1.38 -2.34 -12.97
C LEU A 28 -1.07 -0.83 -13.06
N PRO A 29 -1.83 -0.04 -13.84
CA PRO A 29 -1.57 1.40 -13.99
C PRO A 29 -1.90 2.23 -12.73
N ALA A 30 -2.45 1.59 -11.70
CA ALA A 30 -2.66 2.19 -10.39
C ALA A 30 -1.53 1.79 -9.43
N VAL A 31 -1.13 2.72 -8.57
CA VAL A 31 -0.16 2.46 -7.50
C VAL A 31 -0.73 1.43 -6.51
N VAL A 32 0.07 0.40 -6.21
CA VAL A 32 -0.22 -0.58 -5.17
C VAL A 32 0.99 -0.75 -4.26
N LEU A 33 0.78 -0.55 -2.96
CA LEU A 33 1.77 -0.75 -1.90
C LEU A 33 1.22 -1.73 -0.86
N CYS A 34 2.10 -2.50 -0.25
CA CYS A 34 1.77 -3.33 0.91
C CYS A 34 2.86 -3.18 1.97
N HIS A 35 2.47 -3.13 3.24
CA HIS A 35 3.36 -3.13 4.39
C HIS A 35 3.17 -4.40 5.23
N ASP A 36 4.13 -4.71 6.09
CA ASP A 36 3.97 -5.77 7.09
C ASP A 36 3.04 -5.36 8.24
N THR A 37 2.83 -6.25 9.20
CA THR A 37 1.90 -6.03 10.32
C THR A 37 2.62 -5.65 11.61
N ALA A 38 3.86 -5.15 11.54
CA ALA A 38 4.60 -4.70 12.71
C ALA A 38 4.05 -3.38 13.26
N ASP A 39 4.38 -3.04 14.51
CA ASP A 39 3.93 -1.80 15.16
C ASP A 39 4.44 -0.52 14.45
N ASP A 40 5.67 -0.55 13.91
CA ASP A 40 6.20 0.46 12.97
C ASP A 40 6.40 -0.19 11.60
N PRO A 41 5.33 -0.29 10.77
CA PRO A 41 5.34 -1.17 9.62
C PRO A 41 6.22 -0.63 8.50
N VAL A 42 6.86 -1.53 7.76
CA VAL A 42 7.68 -1.22 6.58
C VAL A 42 7.01 -1.74 5.32
N PHE A 43 7.22 -1.08 4.18
CA PHE A 43 6.72 -1.61 2.91
C PHE A 43 7.43 -2.92 2.56
N VAL A 44 6.66 -3.93 2.19
CA VAL A 44 7.13 -5.25 1.75
C VAL A 44 6.90 -5.49 0.27
N PHE A 45 6.07 -4.66 -0.37
CA PHE A 45 5.79 -4.71 -1.80
C PHE A 45 5.46 -3.32 -2.34
N ALA A 46 5.92 -3.05 -3.57
CA ALA A 46 5.55 -1.90 -4.37
C ALA A 46 5.50 -2.33 -5.85
N ASN A 47 4.37 -2.10 -6.53
CA ASN A 47 4.25 -2.42 -7.96
C ASN A 47 5.08 -1.47 -8.84
N ARG A 48 5.11 -1.71 -10.16
CA ARG A 48 5.88 -0.87 -11.09
C ARG A 48 5.42 0.58 -11.08
N ALA A 49 4.11 0.83 -11.12
CA ALA A 49 3.56 2.19 -11.08
C ALA A 49 4.04 3.00 -9.85
N ALA A 50 4.14 2.37 -8.68
CA ALA A 50 4.69 3.01 -7.49
C ALA A 50 6.19 3.33 -7.65
N ARG A 51 6.98 2.36 -8.13
CA ARG A 51 8.42 2.53 -8.31
C ARG A 51 8.75 3.64 -9.32
N ASP A 52 7.98 3.71 -10.40
CA ASP A 52 8.12 4.73 -11.44
C ASP A 52 7.70 6.12 -10.94
N LEU A 53 6.63 6.20 -10.14
CA LEU A 53 6.14 7.48 -9.62
C LEU A 53 7.13 8.12 -8.63
N TRP A 54 7.68 7.33 -7.71
CA TRP A 54 8.48 7.85 -6.58
C TRP A 54 9.99 7.71 -6.78
N GLU A 55 10.45 6.94 -7.77
CA GLU A 55 11.86 6.76 -8.11
C GLU A 55 12.77 6.43 -6.91
N THR A 56 12.23 5.72 -5.91
CA THR A 56 12.89 5.46 -4.63
C THR A 56 12.71 4.00 -4.21
N PRO A 57 13.67 3.37 -3.50
CA PRO A 57 13.50 2.03 -2.97
C PRO A 57 12.48 2.04 -1.81
N LEU A 58 11.22 1.79 -2.15
CA LEU A 58 10.11 1.77 -1.18
C LEU A 58 10.17 0.55 -0.27
N VAL A 59 10.51 -0.63 -0.78
CA VAL A 59 10.56 -1.86 0.01
C VAL A 59 11.64 -1.74 1.10
N GLY A 60 11.24 -1.97 2.34
CA GLY A 60 12.05 -1.76 3.55
C GLY A 60 11.93 -0.35 4.16
N MET A 61 11.30 0.60 3.46
CA MET A 61 11.08 1.94 4.01
C MET A 61 9.97 1.91 5.07
N PRO A 62 10.19 2.52 6.26
CA PRO A 62 9.14 2.72 7.24
C PRO A 62 7.98 3.53 6.66
N SER A 63 6.78 2.99 6.79
CA SER A 63 5.52 3.54 6.28
C SER A 63 5.40 5.04 6.61
N ARG A 64 5.64 5.43 7.87
CA ARG A 64 5.57 6.82 8.35
C ARG A 64 6.47 7.83 7.63
N LEU A 65 7.50 7.40 6.90
CA LEU A 65 8.41 8.30 6.17
C LEU A 65 7.86 8.72 4.80
N THR A 66 6.80 8.07 4.31
CA THR A 66 6.05 8.47 3.08
C THR A 66 4.92 9.46 3.38
N ALA A 67 5.03 10.21 4.47
CA ALA A 67 4.14 11.31 4.78
C ALA A 67 4.94 12.47 5.38
N PRO A 68 4.69 13.71 4.94
CA PRO A 68 5.19 14.91 5.60
C PRO A 68 4.90 14.89 7.11
N VAL A 69 5.76 15.53 7.91
CA VAL A 69 5.70 15.48 9.38
C VAL A 69 4.32 15.85 9.93
N ASP A 70 3.68 16.86 9.35
CA ASP A 70 2.33 17.34 9.65
C ASP A 70 1.21 16.38 9.23
N GLN A 71 1.45 15.47 8.27
CA GLN A 71 0.49 14.48 7.78
C GLN A 71 0.69 13.08 8.38
N ARG A 72 1.73 12.86 9.20
CA ARG A 72 1.99 11.55 9.84
C ARG A 72 0.89 11.13 10.81
N ALA A 73 0.25 12.08 11.49
CA ALA A 73 -0.85 11.79 12.40
C ALA A 73 -2.09 11.28 11.65
N GLU A 74 -2.45 11.91 10.52
CA GLU A 74 -3.54 11.46 9.65
C GLU A 74 -3.26 10.06 9.08
N ARG A 75 -2.01 9.81 8.65
CA ARG A 75 -1.57 8.50 8.20
C ARG A 75 -1.74 7.43 9.29
N ALA A 76 -1.27 7.73 10.50
CA ALA A 76 -1.36 6.79 11.62
C ALA A 76 -2.83 6.46 11.94
N ALA A 77 -3.71 7.47 11.90
CA ALA A 77 -5.14 7.28 12.08
C ALA A 77 -5.73 6.36 10.99
N ALA A 78 -5.39 6.59 9.71
CA ALA A 78 -5.83 5.73 8.61
C ALA A 78 -5.34 4.28 8.77
N LEU A 79 -4.08 4.07 9.16
CA LEU A 79 -3.51 2.73 9.40
C LEU A 79 -4.14 2.02 10.60
N SER A 80 -4.51 2.75 11.65
CA SER A 80 -5.15 2.20 12.84
C SER A 80 -6.62 1.85 12.65
N SER A 81 -7.22 2.28 11.54
CA SER A 81 -8.64 2.06 11.28
C SER A 81 -8.92 0.59 10.93
N SER A 82 -10.09 0.12 11.35
CA SER A 82 -10.58 -1.20 10.95
C SER A 82 -11.25 -1.15 9.58
N GLY A 83 -10.92 -2.11 8.71
CA GLY A 83 -11.59 -2.28 7.43
C GLY A 83 -11.01 -1.42 6.31
N VAL A 84 -11.86 -0.98 5.38
CA VAL A 84 -11.45 -0.28 4.17
C VAL A 84 -11.58 1.23 4.35
N VAL A 85 -10.44 1.94 4.29
CA VAL A 85 -10.41 3.40 4.24
C VAL A 85 -10.59 3.87 2.80
N ARG A 86 -11.52 4.82 2.58
CA ARG A 86 -11.75 5.47 1.29
C ARG A 86 -11.61 6.98 1.45
N GLY A 87 -11.15 7.66 0.40
CA GLY A 87 -11.01 9.12 0.38
C GLY A 87 -9.80 9.68 1.14
N TYR A 88 -8.94 8.82 1.69
CA TYR A 88 -7.66 9.23 2.24
C TYR A 88 -6.77 9.81 1.13
N SER A 89 -6.24 11.01 1.33
CA SER A 89 -5.49 11.77 0.33
C SER A 89 -4.41 12.63 1.00
N GLY A 90 -3.55 13.27 0.21
CA GLY A 90 -2.44 14.08 0.69
C GLY A 90 -1.14 13.77 -0.04
N VAL A 91 -0.06 14.45 0.34
CA VAL A 91 1.27 14.26 -0.26
C VAL A 91 1.90 12.99 0.32
N ARG A 92 2.36 12.08 -0.54
CA ARG A 92 2.97 10.82 -0.15
C ARG A 92 4.29 10.61 -0.86
#